data_AF-A0A0D1KEP9-F1
#
_entry.id   AF-A0A0D1KEP9-F1
#
_cell.length_a   1.000
_cell.length_b   1.000
_cell.length_c   1.000
_cell.angle_alpha   90.00
_cell.angle_beta   90.00
_cell.angle_gamma   90.00
#
_symmetry.space_group_name_H-M   'P 1'
#
loop_
_entity.id
_entity.type
_entity.pdbx_description
1 polymer ?
#
loop_
_entity_poly.entity_id
_entity_poly.type
_entity_poly.pdbx_seq_one_letter_code
_entity_poly.pdbx_strand_id
1 'polypeptide(L)'
;MNKTILKAIERIRWNTEHHFLHIKNQHEIAPQIGVQFSMGYTDARFIQFFLEDQEDQTDLWDEFTKTFEEISEYELAFIKGGLAGFNEQYGSDDQMKHYEATQTAMLLILDKVRFLALTY
;
A
#
# COMPACT_ATOMS: atom_id res chain seq x y z
N MET A 1 -21.72 3.66 -2.39
CA MET A 1 -20.40 3.07 -2.68
C MET A 1 -19.29 3.71 -1.84
N ASN A 2 -19.31 5.03 -1.66
CA ASN A 2 -18.20 5.81 -1.07
C ASN A 2 -17.81 5.43 0.36
N LYS A 3 -18.73 4.98 1.22
CA LYS A 3 -18.38 4.48 2.57
C LYS A 3 -17.44 3.27 2.54
N THR A 4 -17.56 2.39 1.54
CA THR A 4 -16.67 1.24 1.38
C THR A 4 -15.31 1.69 0.88
N ILE A 5 -15.29 2.60 -0.10
CA ILE A 5 -14.06 3.17 -0.67
C ILE A 5 -13.27 3.93 0.40
N LEU A 6 -13.92 4.81 1.17
CA LEU A 6 -13.27 5.53 2.26
C LEU A 6 -12.65 4.57 3.29
N LYS A 7 -13.34 3.48 3.65
CA LYS A 7 -12.76 2.46 4.55
C LYS A 7 -11.57 1.73 3.94
N ALA A 8 -11.64 1.41 2.65
CA ALA A 8 -10.53 0.77 1.93
C ALA A 8 -9.30 1.70 1.92
N ILE A 9 -9.49 2.99 1.62
CA ILE A 9 -8.43 4.01 1.65
C ILE A 9 -7.78 4.07 3.04
N GLU A 10 -8.57 4.20 4.11
CA GLU A 10 -8.01 4.30 5.47
C GLU A 10 -7.23 3.04 5.86
N ARG A 11 -7.66 1.85 5.43
CA ARG A 11 -6.94 0.60 5.71
C ARG A 11 -5.65 0.48 4.93
N ILE A 12 -5.64 0.82 3.63
CA ILE A 12 -4.40 0.81 2.85
C ILE A 12 -3.42 1.84 3.40
N ARG A 13 -3.89 3.06 3.71
CA ARG A 13 -3.07 4.09 4.37
C ARG A 13 -2.43 3.54 5.63
N TRP A 14 -3.24 2.98 6.53
CA TRP A 14 -2.75 2.43 7.79
C TRP A 14 -1.74 1.30 7.55
N ASN A 15 -2.03 0.35 6.67
CA ASN A 15 -1.12 -0.75 6.35
C ASN A 15 0.19 -0.24 5.79
N THR A 16 0.16 0.65 4.79
CA THR A 16 1.34 1.24 4.16
C THR A 16 2.25 1.93 5.18
N GLU A 17 1.70 2.78 6.06
CA GLU A 17 2.48 3.47 7.09
C GLU A 17 3.02 2.49 8.14
N HIS A 18 2.16 1.63 8.68
CA HIS A 18 2.52 0.79 9.82
C HIS A 18 3.39 -0.40 9.44
N HIS A 19 3.18 -1.02 8.28
CA HIS A 19 4.04 -2.11 7.80
C HIS A 19 5.44 -1.59 7.47
N PHE A 20 5.54 -0.47 6.76
CA PHE A 20 6.83 0.17 6.50
C PHE A 20 7.57 0.49 7.81
N LEU A 21 6.91 1.13 8.78
CA LEU A 21 7.53 1.46 10.06
C LEU A 21 7.94 0.21 10.84
N HIS A 22 7.15 -0.86 10.80
CA HIS A 22 7.48 -2.12 11.45
C HIS A 22 8.75 -2.74 10.87
N ILE A 23 8.84 -2.79 9.54
CA ILE A 23 9.98 -3.33 8.81
C ILE A 23 11.22 -2.43 8.97
N LYS A 24 11.07 -1.12 8.83
CA LYS A 24 12.16 -0.13 9.02
C LYS A 24 12.76 -0.21 10.41
N ASN A 25 11.95 -0.45 11.43
CA ASN A 25 12.41 -0.63 12.81
C ASN A 25 12.92 -2.05 13.11
N GLN A 26 13.10 -2.89 12.09
CA GLN A 26 13.70 -4.22 12.19
C GLN A 26 12.95 -5.13 13.17
N HIS A 27 11.62 -5.03 13.20
CA HIS A 27 10.78 -5.92 13.99
C HIS A 27 10.49 -7.22 13.22
N GLU A 28 10.49 -8.34 13.95
CA GLU A 28 10.10 -9.63 13.40
C GLU A 28 8.63 -9.66 12.95
N ILE A 29 8.32 -10.56 12.01
CA ILE A 29 6.97 -10.70 11.49
C ILE A 29 5.97 -11.03 12.61
N ALA A 30 4.83 -10.36 12.58
CA ALA A 30 3.71 -10.63 13.47
C ALA A 30 2.49 -11.13 12.64
N PRO A 31 1.71 -12.12 13.13
CA PRO A 31 0.65 -12.75 12.33
C PRO A 31 -0.38 -11.78 11.74
N GLN A 32 -0.66 -10.67 12.43
CA GLN A 32 -1.59 -9.65 11.97
C GLN A 32 -1.16 -8.98 10.66
N ILE A 33 0.15 -8.83 10.42
CA ILE A 33 0.70 -8.19 9.21
C ILE A 33 0.34 -9.02 7.97
N GLY A 34 0.43 -10.35 8.06
CA GLY A 34 0.05 -11.24 6.94
C GLY A 34 -1.45 -11.17 6.62
N VAL A 35 -2.31 -11.04 7.63
CA VAL A 35 -3.76 -10.85 7.44
C VAL A 35 -4.03 -9.48 6.81
N GLN A 36 -3.40 -8.42 7.33
CA GLN A 36 -3.55 -7.05 6.82
C GLN A 36 -3.12 -6.94 5.36
N PHE A 37 -1.97 -7.50 5.00
CA PHE A 37 -1.49 -7.60 3.62
C PHE A 37 -2.49 -8.32 2.71
N SER A 38 -2.97 -9.51 3.13
CA SER A 38 -3.91 -10.28 2.33
C SER A 38 -5.23 -9.53 2.09
N MET A 39 -5.73 -8.85 3.12
CA MET A 39 -6.92 -8.00 3.01
C MET A 39 -6.66 -6.75 2.17
N GLY A 40 -5.43 -6.23 2.17
CA GLY A 40 -4.98 -5.08 1.40
C GLY A 40 -5.27 -5.21 -0.10
N TYR A 41 -5.10 -6.39 -0.70
CA TYR A 41 -5.48 -6.62 -2.10
C TYR A 41 -6.98 -6.43 -2.37
N THR A 42 -7.83 -6.82 -1.41
CA THR A 42 -9.28 -6.63 -1.53
C THR A 42 -9.62 -5.15 -1.43
N ASP A 43 -9.05 -4.43 -0.46
CA ASP A 43 -9.23 -2.99 -0.31
C ASP A 43 -8.70 -2.24 -1.56
N ALA A 44 -7.56 -2.64 -2.12
CA ALA A 44 -6.99 -2.06 -3.33
C ALA A 44 -7.88 -2.27 -4.55
N ARG A 45 -8.47 -3.46 -4.70
CA ARG A 45 -9.41 -3.73 -5.80
C ARG A 45 -10.66 -2.85 -5.72
N PHE A 46 -11.17 -2.56 -4.53
CA PHE A 46 -12.28 -1.61 -4.39
C PHE A 46 -11.90 -0.20 -4.87
N ILE A 47 -10.69 0.26 -4.58
CA ILE A 47 -10.19 1.56 -5.05
C ILE A 47 -10.03 1.55 -6.57
N GLN A 48 -9.45 0.49 -7.16
CA GLN A 48 -9.32 0.35 -8.61
C GLN A 48 -10.67 0.43 -9.32
N PHE A 49 -11.67 -0.32 -8.86
CA PHE A 49 -13.01 -0.26 -9.44
C PHE A 49 -13.67 1.11 -9.27
N PHE A 50 -13.43 1.79 -8.15
CA PHE A 50 -13.91 3.15 -7.96
C PHE A 50 -13.28 4.10 -9.00
N LEU A 51 -11.97 4.02 -9.20
CA LEU A 51 -11.24 4.87 -10.15
C LEU A 51 -11.59 4.56 -11.61
N GLU A 52 -11.83 3.29 -11.97
CA GLU A 52 -12.31 2.88 -13.29
C GLU A 52 -13.69 3.47 -13.64
N ASP A 53 -14.55 3.69 -12.65
CA ASP A 53 -15.90 4.25 -12.81
C ASP A 53 -15.89 5.79 -12.90
N GLN A 54 -14.78 6.45 -12.57
CA GLN A 54 -14.67 7.90 -12.66
C GLN A 54 -14.13 8.32 -14.04
N GLU A 55 -14.83 9.24 -14.71
CA GLU A 55 -14.35 9.84 -15.96
C GLU A 55 -12.98 10.51 -15.76
N ASP A 56 -12.08 10.33 -16.73
CA ASP A 56 -10.74 10.93 -16.78
C ASP A 56 -9.79 10.59 -15.61
N GLN A 57 -9.97 9.45 -14.94
CA GLN A 57 -9.08 9.01 -13.83
C GLN A 57 -8.12 7.87 -14.19
N THR A 58 -7.90 7.58 -15.48
CA THR A 58 -6.97 6.53 -15.94
C THR A 58 -5.56 6.71 -15.35
N ASP A 59 -5.03 7.93 -15.37
CA ASP A 59 -3.69 8.21 -14.84
C ASP A 59 -3.60 7.93 -13.33
N LEU A 60 -4.63 8.30 -12.56
CA LEU A 60 -4.67 8.05 -11.12
C LEU A 60 -4.83 6.55 -10.81
N TRP A 61 -5.58 5.83 -11.65
CA TRP A 61 -5.69 4.37 -11.57
C TRP A 61 -4.34 3.68 -11.82
N ASP A 62 -3.61 4.12 -12.85
CA ASP A 62 -2.29 3.57 -13.19
C ASP A 62 -1.27 3.86 -12.09
N GLU A 63 -1.22 5.10 -11.59
CA GLU A 63 -0.38 5.51 -10.47
C GLU A 63 -0.67 4.65 -9.23
N PHE A 64 -1.94 4.54 -8.83
CA PHE A 64 -2.35 3.75 -7.67
C PHE A 64 -1.95 2.28 -7.81
N THR A 65 -2.27 1.67 -8.94
CA THR A 65 -2.05 0.24 -9.17
C THR A 65 -0.56 -0.07 -9.13
N LYS A 66 0.25 0.69 -9.87
CA LYS A 66 1.71 0.51 -9.90
C LYS A 66 2.33 0.65 -8.51
N THR A 67 1.98 1.71 -7.77
CA THR A 67 2.55 1.95 -6.44
C THR A 67 2.09 0.90 -5.43
N PHE A 68 0.85 0.41 -5.52
CA PHE A 68 0.35 -0.65 -4.65
C PHE A 68 1.09 -1.97 -4.90
N GLU A 69 1.32 -2.33 -6.15
CA GLU A 69 2.08 -3.53 -6.53
C GLU A 69 3.52 -3.44 -6.00
N GLU A 70 4.16 -2.29 -6.15
CA GLU A 70 5.53 -2.07 -5.68
C GLU A 70 5.65 -2.18 -4.14
N ILE A 71 4.73 -1.56 -3.38
CA ILE A 71 4.67 -1.76 -1.92
C ILE A 71 4.45 -3.24 -1.58
N SER A 72 3.58 -3.91 -2.33
CA SER A 72 3.25 -5.31 -2.09
C SER A 72 4.46 -6.24 -2.29
N GLU A 73 5.42 -5.89 -3.16
CA GLU A 73 6.65 -6.67 -3.33
C GLU A 73 7.51 -6.65 -2.06
N TYR A 74 7.71 -5.47 -1.46
CA TYR A 74 8.42 -5.32 -0.18
C TYR A 74 7.75 -6.12 0.93
N GLU A 75 6.43 -5.95 1.08
CA GLU A 75 5.67 -6.63 2.13
C GLU A 75 5.63 -8.15 1.91
N LEU A 76 5.55 -8.61 0.66
CA LEU A 76 5.55 -10.04 0.35
C LEU A 76 6.89 -10.70 0.68
N ALA A 77 8.02 -10.03 0.43
CA ALA A 77 9.33 -10.52 0.82
C ALA A 77 9.43 -10.68 2.34
N PHE A 78 8.92 -9.70 3.09
CA PHE A 78 8.83 -9.77 4.55
C PHE A 78 7.88 -10.89 5.03
N ILE A 79 6.73 -11.06 4.39
CA ILE A 79 5.73 -12.07 4.77
C ILE A 79 6.22 -13.48 4.51
N LYS A 80 6.91 -13.71 3.39
CA LYS A 80 7.44 -15.05 3.03
C LYS A 80 8.71 -15.39 3.77
N GLY A 81 9.60 -14.42 3.95
CA GLY A 81 10.96 -14.64 4.44
C GLY A 81 11.23 -14.13 5.85
N GLY A 82 10.24 -13.53 6.51
CA GLY A 82 10.45 -12.79 7.76
C GLY A 82 11.38 -11.59 7.55
N LEU A 83 11.89 -11.05 8.66
CA LEU A 83 12.83 -9.93 8.63
C LEU A 83 14.12 -10.28 7.86
N ALA A 84 14.63 -11.51 8.05
CA ALA A 84 15.84 -11.98 7.38
C ALA A 84 15.68 -12.00 5.85
N GLY A 85 14.59 -12.57 5.33
CA GLY A 85 14.34 -12.64 3.89
C GLY A 85 14.01 -11.28 3.27
N PHE A 86 13.39 -10.36 4.03
CA PHE A 86 13.28 -8.97 3.62
C PHE A 86 14.66 -8.31 3.49
N ASN A 87 15.50 -8.41 4.52
CA ASN A 87 16.80 -7.76 4.55
C ASN A 87 17.76 -8.28 3.47
N GLU A 88 17.66 -9.57 3.12
CA GLU A 88 18.42 -10.16 2.01
C GLU A 88 18.12 -9.49 0.66
N GLN A 89 16.85 -9.11 0.42
CA GLN A 89 16.40 -8.54 -0.86
C GLN A 89 16.42 -7.01 -0.87
N TYR A 90 16.02 -6.39 0.25
CA TYR A 90 15.67 -4.97 0.32
C TYR A 90 16.33 -4.25 1.51
N GLY A 91 17.23 -4.89 2.25
CA GLY A 91 17.87 -4.31 3.43
C GLY A 91 18.96 -3.28 3.15
N SER A 92 19.32 -3.02 1.89
CA SER A 92 20.31 -1.99 1.54
C SER A 92 19.73 -0.59 1.72
N ASP A 93 20.60 0.39 2.03
CA ASP A 93 20.18 1.79 2.25
C ASP A 93 19.39 2.37 1.07
N ASP A 94 19.79 2.05 -0.16
CA ASP A 94 19.11 2.55 -1.36
C ASP A 94 17.73 1.91 -1.53
N GLN A 95 17.59 0.61 -1.22
CA GLN A 95 16.30 -0.06 -1.25
C GLN A 95 15.36 0.44 -0.15
N MET A 96 15.88 0.70 1.05
CA MET A 96 15.08 1.27 2.14
C MET A 96 14.64 2.71 1.85
N LYS A 97 15.50 3.54 1.24
CA LYS A 97 15.11 4.88 0.76
C LYS A 97 14.06 4.81 -0.34
N HIS A 98 14.19 3.84 -1.24
CA HIS A 98 13.21 3.64 -2.30
C HIS A 98 11.85 3.22 -1.71
N TYR A 99 11.83 2.27 -0.78
CA TYR A 99 10.61 1.87 -0.08
C TYR A 99 9.96 3.05 0.67
N GLU A 100 10.75 3.91 1.33
CA GLU A 100 10.26 5.13 1.97
C GLU A 100 9.66 6.13 0.98
N ALA A 101 10.24 6.28 -0.20
CA ALA A 101 9.68 7.11 -1.26
C ALA A 101 8.38 6.52 -1.80
N THR A 102 8.33 5.20 -2.03
CA THR A 102 7.15 4.50 -2.55
C THR A 102 5.98 4.58 -1.57
N GLN A 103 6.19 4.37 -0.26
CA GLN A 103 5.11 4.57 0.72
C GLN A 103 4.62 6.03 0.72
N THR A 104 5.53 7.01 0.64
CA THR A 104 5.16 8.43 0.61
C THR A 104 4.30 8.75 -0.62
N ALA A 105 4.67 8.21 -1.78
CA ALA A 105 3.89 8.33 -3.01
C ALA A 105 2.48 7.74 -2.86
N MET A 106 2.37 6.54 -2.27
CA MET A 106 1.07 5.92 -2.02
C MET A 106 0.17 6.78 -1.14
N LEU A 107 0.71 7.38 -0.06
CA LEU A 107 -0.08 8.25 0.81
C LEU A 107 -0.62 9.48 0.08
N LEU A 108 0.19 10.08 -0.80
CA LEU A 108 -0.25 11.20 -1.64
C LEU A 108 -1.32 10.76 -2.65
N ILE A 109 -1.17 9.58 -3.27
CA ILE A 109 -2.17 9.01 -4.18
C ILE A 109 -3.48 8.77 -3.42
N LEU A 110 -3.43 8.15 -2.24
CA LEU A 110 -4.60 7.90 -1.40
C LEU A 110 -5.32 9.20 -1.00
N ASP A 111 -4.60 10.31 -0.79
CA ASP A 111 -5.21 11.62 -0.56
C ASP A 111 -5.97 12.13 -1.79
N LYS A 112 -5.43 11.95 -3.01
CA LYS A 112 -6.14 12.27 -4.26
C LYS A 112 -7.41 11.43 -4.40
N VAL A 113 -7.31 10.11 -4.20
CA VAL A 113 -8.46 9.18 -4.28
C VAL A 113 -9.51 9.52 -3.22
N ARG A 114 -9.09 9.88 -2.01
CA ARG A 114 -10.00 10.29 -0.93
C ARG A 114 -10.72 11.58 -1.26
N PHE A 115 -10.02 12.58 -1.79
CA PHE A 115 -10.64 13.83 -2.23
C PHE A 115 -11.71 13.58 -3.29
N LEU A 116 -11.41 12.73 -4.26
CA LEU A 116 -12.35 12.30 -5.29
C LEU A 116 -13.58 11.60 -4.68
N ALA A 117 -13.37 10.61 -3.81
CA ALA A 117 -14.45 9.85 -3.17
C ALA A 117 -15.35 10.66 -2.21
N LEU A 118 -14.91 11.87 -1.81
CA LEU A 118 -15.71 12.82 -1.02
C LEU A 118 -16.49 13.81 -1.89
N THR A 119 -16.12 13.95 -3.15
CA THR A 119 -16.72 14.90 -4.09
C THR A 119 -17.87 14.28 -4.88
N TYR A 120 -17.82 12.97 -5.07
CA TYR A 120 -18.90 12.13 -5.60
C TYR A 120 -19.60 11.36 -4.46
#